data_AF-A0A7S4CQE9-F1
#
_entry.id   AF-A0A7S4CQE9-F1
#
_cell.length_a   1.000
_cell.length_b   1.000
_cell.length_c   1.000
_cell.angle_alpha   90.00
_cell.angle_beta   90.00
_cell.angle_gamma   90.00
#
_symmetry.space_group_name_H-M   'P 1'
#
loop_
_entity.id
_entity.type
_entity.pdbx_description
1 polymer ?
#
loop_
_entity_poly.entity_id
_entity_poly.type
_entity_poly.pdbx_seq_one_letter_code
_entity_poly.pdbx_strand_id
1 'polypeptide(L)'
;GTSIYGLGGQAGALLRNEVVRNCWNSDPAGYGPGTQKVYTSHPFAFIVLPDGQCCGVLADCTDHLQVDTRDNHLTFTSNPHPTKARDKDYATSVQTEARQYPQRPRAFPVILFHAPDPKALVKKLGQACGTMAL
;
A
#
# COMPACT_ATOMS: atom_id res chain seq x y z
N GLY A 1 3.47 0.90 -23.05
CA GLY A 1 2.67 1.61 -22.05
C GLY A 1 3.31 1.45 -20.69
N THR A 2 2.98 2.32 -19.73
CA THR A 2 3.46 2.19 -18.34
C THR A 2 2.65 1.13 -17.61
N SER A 3 3.30 0.23 -16.89
CA SER A 3 2.65 -0.83 -16.13
C SER A 3 2.95 -0.69 -14.64
N ILE A 4 1.90 -0.74 -13.82
CA ILE A 4 2.00 -0.62 -12.36
C ILE A 4 1.69 -1.98 -11.72
N TYR A 5 2.52 -2.40 -10.78
CA TYR A 5 2.39 -3.64 -10.00
C TYR A 5 2.61 -3.36 -8.51
N GLY A 6 2.47 -4.39 -7.66
CA GLY A 6 2.67 -4.29 -6.22
C GLY A 6 1.36 -4.05 -5.47
N LEU A 7 1.39 -3.17 -4.47
CA LEU A 7 0.27 -2.89 -3.56
C LEU A 7 -0.21 -4.18 -2.87
N GLY A 8 0.74 -4.99 -2.40
CA GLY A 8 0.50 -6.35 -1.92
C GLY A 8 -0.51 -6.47 -0.79
N GLY A 9 -1.05 -7.68 -0.62
CA GLY A 9 -2.15 -7.94 0.31
C GLY A 9 -3.54 -7.72 -0.29
N GLN A 10 -3.68 -7.94 -1.60
CA GLN A 10 -4.92 -7.70 -2.33
C GLN A 10 -5.13 -8.76 -3.42
N ALA A 11 -6.35 -9.26 -3.53
CA ALA A 11 -6.72 -10.22 -4.57
C ALA A 11 -6.89 -9.55 -5.95
N GLY A 12 -7.03 -10.39 -6.98
CA GLY A 12 -7.28 -9.98 -8.36
C GLY A 12 -6.03 -9.93 -9.23
N ALA A 13 -6.12 -9.21 -10.35
CA ALA A 13 -5.07 -9.11 -11.34
C ALA A 13 -3.77 -8.48 -10.79
N LEU A 14 -2.63 -8.94 -11.31
CA LEU A 14 -1.32 -8.39 -10.94
C LEU A 14 -1.13 -6.97 -11.43
N LEU A 15 -1.59 -6.67 -12.66
CA LEU A 15 -1.55 -5.33 -13.22
C LEU A 15 -2.48 -4.42 -12.41
N ARG A 16 -1.93 -3.35 -11.87
CA ARG A 16 -2.59 -2.36 -11.01
C ARG A 16 -2.74 -1.01 -11.70
N ASN A 17 -2.89 -0.97 -13.02
CA ASN A 17 -3.32 0.25 -13.72
C ASN A 17 -4.83 0.45 -13.54
N GLU A 18 -5.28 1.70 -13.57
CA GLU A 18 -6.70 2.05 -13.59
C GLU A 18 -7.53 1.47 -12.42
N VAL A 19 -6.94 1.40 -11.23
CA VAL A 19 -7.62 0.87 -10.03
C VAL A 19 -7.48 1.81 -8.84
N VAL A 20 -8.48 1.76 -7.97
CA VAL A 20 -8.40 2.33 -6.62
C VAL A 20 -8.36 1.18 -5.63
N ARG A 21 -7.35 1.21 -4.76
CA ARG A 21 -7.04 0.14 -3.82
C ARG A 21 -6.82 0.69 -2.41
N ASN A 22 -6.88 -0.19 -1.43
CA ASN A 22 -6.71 0.18 -0.03
C ASN A 22 -5.59 -0.64 0.60
N CYS A 23 -4.64 0.04 1.23
CA CYS A 23 -3.67 -0.58 2.12
C CYS A 23 -4.21 -0.44 3.55
N TRP A 24 -4.88 -1.50 4.01
CA TRP A 24 -5.34 -1.64 5.38
C TRP A 24 -5.46 -3.12 5.73
N ASN A 25 -4.87 -3.51 6.84
CA ASN A 25 -4.95 -4.90 7.29
C ASN A 25 -6.38 -5.18 7.79
N SER A 26 -7.00 -6.22 7.26
CA SER A 26 -8.30 -6.70 7.72
C SER A 26 -8.37 -8.22 7.65
N ASP A 27 -9.28 -8.80 8.43
CA ASP A 27 -9.63 -10.23 8.38
C ASP A 27 -10.98 -10.41 7.68
N PRO A 28 -11.05 -10.31 6.33
CA PRO A 28 -12.30 -10.56 5.62
C PRO A 28 -12.62 -12.05 5.61
N ALA A 29 -13.80 -12.41 6.11
CA ALA A 29 -14.34 -13.74 5.95
C ALA A 29 -14.66 -14.01 4.46
N GLY A 30 -14.16 -15.14 3.92
CA GLY A 30 -14.47 -15.57 2.54
C GLY A 30 -13.67 -14.83 1.46
N TYR A 31 -12.38 -15.15 1.33
CA TYR A 31 -11.51 -14.58 0.30
C TYR A 31 -11.97 -14.95 -1.12
N GLY A 32 -11.96 -13.95 -2.00
CA GLY A 32 -12.21 -14.14 -3.43
C GLY A 32 -11.48 -13.09 -4.29
N PRO A 33 -11.58 -13.18 -5.62
CA PRO A 33 -10.87 -12.28 -6.55
C PRO A 33 -11.17 -10.79 -6.37
N GLY A 34 -12.32 -10.44 -5.78
CA GLY A 34 -12.72 -9.05 -5.49
C GLY A 34 -12.24 -8.50 -4.14
N THR A 35 -11.64 -9.34 -3.27
CA THR A 35 -11.23 -8.92 -1.93
C THR A 35 -10.13 -7.86 -2.00
N GLN A 36 -10.45 -6.64 -1.55
CA GLN A 36 -9.58 -5.46 -1.70
C GLN A 36 -8.52 -5.31 -0.61
N LYS A 37 -8.69 -5.93 0.56
CA LYS A 37 -7.80 -5.80 1.72
C LYS A 37 -7.67 -7.17 2.34
N VAL A 38 -6.47 -7.63 2.63
CA VAL A 38 -6.25 -8.88 3.36
C VAL A 38 -5.39 -8.62 4.60
N TYR A 39 -4.88 -9.66 5.23
CA TYR A 39 -4.15 -9.57 6.50
C TYR A 39 -2.95 -8.63 6.52
N THR A 40 -2.39 -8.30 5.35
CA THR A 40 -1.19 -7.48 5.23
C THR A 40 -1.39 -6.36 4.23
N SER A 41 -0.63 -5.28 4.41
CA SER A 41 -0.62 -4.12 3.53
C SER A 41 0.82 -3.82 3.15
N HIS A 42 1.07 -3.68 1.84
CA HIS A 42 2.38 -3.31 1.33
C HIS A 42 2.23 -2.07 0.45
N PRO A 43 2.39 -0.85 0.99
CA PRO A 43 2.22 0.41 0.26
C PRO A 43 3.42 0.72 -0.67
N PHE A 44 3.79 -0.28 -1.47
CA PHE A 44 4.87 -0.24 -2.46
C PHE A 44 4.31 -0.47 -3.86
N ALA A 45 4.56 0.46 -4.77
CA ALA A 45 4.25 0.34 -6.19
C ALA A 45 5.52 0.10 -7.00
N PHE A 46 5.44 -0.85 -7.93
CA PHE A 46 6.49 -1.16 -8.89
C PHE A 46 6.04 -0.74 -10.28
N ILE A 47 6.73 0.22 -10.88
CA ILE A 47 6.35 0.85 -12.15
C ILE A 47 7.38 0.46 -13.21
N VAL A 48 6.91 -0.06 -14.33
CA VAL A 48 7.72 -0.33 -15.54
C VAL A 48 7.31 0.65 -16.62
N LEU A 49 8.28 1.44 -17.09
CA LEU A 49 8.10 2.39 -18.17
C LEU A 49 8.14 1.69 -19.55
N PRO A 50 7.62 2.34 -20.62
CA PRO A 50 7.59 1.74 -21.96
C PRO A 50 8.95 1.33 -22.51
N ASP A 51 10.03 1.97 -22.06
CA ASP A 51 11.41 1.71 -22.47
C ASP A 51 12.11 0.63 -21.61
N GLY A 52 11.40 0.04 -20.64
CA GLY A 52 11.92 -0.98 -19.74
C GLY A 52 12.58 -0.43 -18.47
N GLN A 53 12.79 0.89 -18.37
CA GLN A 53 13.22 1.51 -17.12
C GLN A 53 12.16 1.35 -16.04
N CYS A 54 12.59 1.32 -14.78
CA CYS A 54 11.71 1.01 -13.67
C CYS A 54 11.82 2.01 -12.53
N CYS A 55 10.70 2.19 -11.83
CA CYS A 55 10.62 2.99 -10.63
C CYS A 55 9.89 2.22 -9.51
N GLY A 56 10.43 2.29 -8.30
CA GLY A 56 9.76 1.81 -7.08
C GLY A 56 9.32 2.99 -6.23
N VAL A 57 8.08 2.97 -5.76
CA VAL A 57 7.53 4.02 -4.90
C VAL A 57 7.03 3.38 -3.62
N LEU A 58 7.64 3.70 -2.48
CA LEU A 58 7.22 3.24 -1.16
C LEU A 58 6.65 4.42 -0.37
N ALA A 59 5.36 4.37 -0.04
CA ALA A 59 4.77 5.28 0.94
C ALA A 59 5.05 4.72 2.34
N ASP A 60 5.98 5.34 3.07
CA ASP A 60 6.33 4.94 4.43
C ASP A 60 5.31 5.53 5.41
N CYS A 61 4.14 4.88 5.45
CA CYS A 61 3.00 5.28 6.23
C CYS A 61 2.29 4.06 6.81
N THR A 62 1.91 4.16 8.08
CA THR A 62 1.16 3.12 8.81
C THR A 62 -0.33 3.42 8.94
N ASP A 63 -0.79 4.59 8.48
CA ASP A 63 -2.21 4.91 8.43
C ASP A 63 -2.93 4.09 7.35
N HIS A 64 -4.26 4.08 7.36
CA HIS A 64 -5.03 3.52 6.25
C HIS A 64 -4.77 4.38 5.00
N LEU A 65 -4.15 3.79 3.98
CA LEU A 65 -3.95 4.47 2.70
C LEU A 65 -5.00 4.02 1.67
N GLN A 66 -5.54 4.99 0.94
CA GLN A 66 -6.09 4.76 -0.38
C GLN A 66 -4.99 4.99 -1.42
N VAL A 67 -4.90 4.09 -2.40
CA VAL A 67 -3.95 4.16 -3.51
C VAL A 67 -4.72 4.20 -4.81
N ASP A 68 -4.53 5.26 -5.58
CA ASP A 68 -5.16 5.47 -6.88
C ASP A 68 -4.12 5.41 -7.99
N THR A 69 -4.38 4.59 -8.99
CA THR A 69 -3.48 4.35 -10.14
C THR A 69 -4.12 4.69 -11.49
N ARG A 70 -5.25 5.40 -11.47
CA ARG A 70 -5.96 5.83 -12.67
C ARG A 70 -5.26 6.98 -13.36
N ASP A 71 -5.60 7.17 -14.63
CA ASP A 71 -5.16 8.30 -15.43
C ASP A 71 -3.63 8.41 -15.52
N ASN A 72 -2.93 7.28 -15.43
CA ASN A 72 -1.46 7.21 -15.42
C ASN A 72 -0.78 8.01 -14.28
N HIS A 73 -1.49 8.20 -13.16
CA HIS A 73 -0.95 8.77 -11.92
C HIS A 73 -0.82 7.69 -10.84
N LEU A 74 0.05 7.91 -9.85
CA LEU A 74 0.09 7.13 -8.61
C LEU A 74 -0.08 8.08 -7.44
N THR A 75 -1.20 7.98 -6.74
CA THR A 75 -1.53 8.86 -5.61
C THR A 75 -1.77 8.03 -4.36
N PHE A 76 -1.13 8.43 -3.25
CA PHE A 76 -1.37 7.89 -1.92
C PHE A 76 -2.12 8.92 -1.08
N THR A 77 -3.26 8.55 -0.54
CA THR A 77 -4.05 9.39 0.37
C THR A 77 -4.11 8.71 1.73
N SER A 78 -3.50 9.32 2.74
CA SER A 78 -3.64 8.87 4.13
C SER A 78 -5.00 9.29 4.68
N ASN A 79 -5.73 8.29 5.15
CA ASN A 79 -6.91 8.45 5.96
C ASN A 79 -6.52 8.03 7.39
N PRO A 80 -6.18 9.00 8.27
CA PRO A 80 -5.97 8.69 9.66
C PRO A 80 -7.20 7.96 10.20
N HIS A 81 -6.99 6.91 10.97
CA HIS A 81 -8.09 6.15 11.52
C HIS A 81 -9.02 7.09 12.32
N PRO A 82 -10.35 7.11 12.04
CA PRO A 82 -11.28 7.75 12.95
C PRO A 82 -11.19 6.97 14.25
N THR A 83 -10.64 7.59 15.29
CA THR A 83 -10.56 7.00 16.63
C THR A 83 -11.96 6.52 17.04
N LYS A 84 -12.19 5.20 16.99
CA LYS A 84 -13.34 4.47 17.53
C LYS A 84 -14.71 5.15 17.31
N ALA A 85 -15.21 5.15 16.08
CA ALA A 85 -16.65 5.22 15.82
C ALA A 85 -17.04 4.10 14.84
N ARG A 86 -17.55 3.00 15.41
CA ARG A 86 -18.22 1.86 14.75
C ARG A 86 -17.34 0.92 13.89
N ASP A 87 -16.88 -0.14 14.53
CA ASP A 87 -17.21 -1.50 14.10
C ASP A 87 -17.79 -2.20 15.34
N LYS A 88 -19.12 -2.25 15.44
CA LYS A 88 -19.84 -2.80 16.60
C LYS A 88 -20.02 -4.32 16.56
N ASP A 89 -19.33 -5.02 15.65
CA ASP A 89 -19.55 -6.47 15.44
C ASP A 89 -18.42 -7.36 15.98
N TYR A 90 -17.39 -6.80 16.63
CA TYR A 90 -16.42 -7.56 17.42
C TYR A 90 -16.53 -7.19 18.91
N ALA A 91 -17.56 -7.75 19.56
CA ALA A 91 -17.75 -7.62 20.99
C ALA A 91 -16.90 -8.64 21.78
N THR A 92 -15.61 -8.36 21.98
CA THR A 92 -14.87 -8.90 23.13
C THR A 92 -13.84 -7.88 23.64
N SER A 93 -14.22 -7.24 24.75
CA SER A 93 -13.39 -6.53 25.74
C SER A 93 -11.93 -6.19 25.39
N VAL A 94 -11.67 -4.95 24.97
CA VAL A 94 -10.44 -4.24 25.37
C VAL A 94 -10.80 -2.78 25.70
N GLN A 95 -10.90 -2.49 26.99
CA GLN A 95 -10.80 -1.12 27.49
C GLN A 95 -9.34 -0.68 27.31
N THR A 96 -9.08 0.12 26.29
CA THR A 96 -7.83 0.86 26.16
C THR A 96 -8.16 2.32 25.94
N GLU A 97 -7.63 3.14 26.83
CA GLU A 97 -7.72 4.59 26.91
C GLU A 97 -7.58 5.20 25.51
N ALA A 98 -8.62 5.89 25.07
CA ALA A 98 -8.62 6.62 23.82
C ALA A 98 -7.70 7.84 23.97
N ARG A 99 -6.42 7.69 23.65
CA ARG A 99 -5.60 8.85 23.25
C ARG A 99 -6.30 9.49 22.06
N GLN A 100 -6.88 10.68 22.25
CA GLN A 100 -7.35 11.53 21.16
C GLN A 100 -6.13 11.90 20.29
N TYR A 101 -5.87 11.09 19.26
CA TYR A 101 -4.92 11.47 18.23
C TYR A 101 -5.57 12.55 17.37
N PRO A 102 -4.94 13.74 17.21
CA PRO A 102 -5.49 14.79 16.37
C PRO A 102 -5.62 14.29 14.93
N GLN A 103 -6.80 14.46 14.35
CA GLN A 103 -7.22 14.07 13.00
C GLN A 103 -6.57 14.96 11.91
N ARG A 104 -5.26 15.20 11.99
CA ARG A 104 -4.53 15.89 10.92
C ARG A 104 -4.04 14.85 9.91
N PRO A 105 -4.20 15.08 8.59
CA PRO A 105 -3.47 14.29 7.59
C PRO A 105 -1.98 14.36 7.95
N ARG A 106 -1.40 13.23 8.34
CA ARG A 106 0.04 13.19 8.60
C ARG A 106 0.72 13.16 7.24
N ALA A 107 1.56 14.17 6.97
CA ALA A 107 2.52 14.04 5.89
C ALA A 107 3.39 12.81 6.20
N PHE A 108 3.56 11.95 5.21
CA PHE A 108 4.37 10.74 5.32
C PHE A 108 5.44 10.78 4.22
N PRO A 109 6.64 10.22 4.49
CA PRO A 109 7.66 10.13 3.48
C PRO A 109 7.23 9.21 2.34
N VAL A 110 7.58 9.61 1.11
CA VAL A 110 7.51 8.76 -0.08
C VAL A 110 8.94 8.55 -0.55
N ILE A 111 9.37 7.29 -0.57
CA ILE A 111 10.71 6.89 -0.98
C ILE A 111 10.66 6.44 -2.43
N LEU A 112 11.53 7.02 -3.24
CA LEU A 112 11.59 6.80 -4.68
C LEU A 112 12.87 6.05 -5.06
N PHE A 113 12.72 4.95 -5.79
CA PHE A 113 13.81 4.15 -6.30
C PHE A 113 13.79 4.19 -7.83
N HIS A 114 14.85 4.69 -8.45
CA HIS A 114 15.02 4.60 -9.91
C HIS A 114 15.94 3.44 -10.26
N ALA A 115 15.63 2.69 -11.32
CA ALA A 115 16.45 1.60 -11.80
C ALA A 115 16.38 1.46 -13.32
N PRO A 116 17.47 1.02 -13.97
CA PRO A 116 17.48 0.81 -15.42
C PRO A 116 16.64 -0.40 -15.85
N ASP A 117 16.38 -1.33 -14.93
CA ASP A 117 15.64 -2.56 -15.20
C ASP A 117 15.00 -3.13 -13.92
N PRO A 118 14.07 -4.10 -14.04
CA PRO A 118 13.39 -4.71 -12.91
C PRO A 118 14.30 -5.36 -11.86
N LYS A 119 15.39 -6.01 -12.29
CA LYS A 119 16.29 -6.74 -11.40
C LYS A 119 17.07 -5.77 -10.53
N ALA A 120 17.56 -4.68 -11.13
CA ALA A 120 18.21 -3.60 -10.42
C ALA A 120 17.27 -2.93 -9.40
N LEU A 121 15.98 -2.78 -9.72
CA LEU A 121 14.99 -2.23 -8.79
C LEU A 121 14.80 -3.11 -7.55
N VAL A 122 14.56 -4.41 -7.74
CA VAL A 122 14.37 -5.36 -6.63
C VAL A 122 15.63 -5.42 -5.76
N LYS A 123 16.82 -5.38 -6.36
CA LYS A 123 18.09 -5.33 -5.62
C LYS A 123 18.17 -4.08 -4.73
N LYS A 124 17.84 -2.90 -5.26
CA LYS A 124 17.81 -1.64 -4.50
C LYS A 124 16.80 -1.68 -3.35
N LEU A 125 15.61 -2.21 -3.61
CA LEU A 125 14.59 -2.39 -2.57
C LEU A 125 15.08 -3.32 -1.46
N GLY A 126 15.64 -4.49 -1.81
CA GLY A 126 16.19 -5.43 -0.85
C GLY A 126 17.29 -4.82 0.03
N GLN A 127 18.19 -4.06 -0.57
CA GLN A 127 19.23 -3.30 0.15
C GLN A 127 18.63 -2.27 1.12
N ALA A 128 17.60 -1.54 0.69
CA ALA A 128 16.93 -0.54 1.53
C ALA A 128 16.17 -1.17 2.70
N CYS A 129 15.59 -2.36 2.52
CA CYS A 129 14.86 -3.10 3.55
C CYS A 129 15.77 -3.94 4.47
N GLY A 130 17.10 -3.88 4.31
CA GLY A 130 18.05 -4.65 5.13
C GLY A 130 18.06 -6.16 4.86
N THR A 131 17.37 -6.62 3.82
CA THR A 131 17.45 -8.01 3.34
C THR A 131 18.67 -8.15 2.43
N MET A 132 19.70 -8.87 2.87
CA MET A 132 20.89 -9.17 2.06
C MET A 132 20.53 -9.93 0.77
N ALA A 133 21.33 -9.68 -0.27
CA ALA A 133 21.10 -10.02 -1.67
C ALA A 133 20.85 -11.53 -1.96
N LEU A 134 19.91 -11.79 -2.87
CA LEU A 134 19.95 -12.95 -3.78
C LEU A 134 21.02 -12.75 -4.85
#